data_AF-W2YSV9-F1
#
_entry.id   AF-W2YSV9-F1
#
_cell.length_a   1.000
_cell.length_b   1.000
_cell.length_c   1.000
_cell.angle_alpha   90.00
_cell.angle_beta   90.00
_cell.angle_gamma   90.00
#
_symmetry.space_group_name_H-M   'P 1'
#
loop_
_entity.id
_entity.type
_entity.pdbx_description
1 polymer ?
#
loop_
_entity_poly.entity_id
_entity_poly.type
_entity_poly.pdbx_seq_one_letter_code
_entity_poly.pdbx_strand_id
1 'polypeptide(L)'
;MEELGYGPNGGLIYCMEYLVQNLDWLQDLLGEYSDEDYFIFDCPGQIELYSHLPVMKQLCDSLKDWGFNICCVYLIDSLFIVDPTKFISGVLCSLSAMVQLELPHINVLTKCDLVDEKELSKYLDPSEGYLLENLANATDPKWRPLSAAICNVINDFSMVAFVPMNINREESIETVLMHVDHAINYGEDLEPQEPKSHEADE
;
A
#
# COMPACT_ATOMS: atom_id res chain seq x y z
N MET A 1 -12.81 -27.04 -0.82
CA MET A 1 -11.66 -27.44 0.03
C MET A 1 -11.50 -28.96 0.10
N GLU A 2 -12.56 -29.75 0.33
CA GLU A 2 -12.44 -31.22 0.40
C GLU A 2 -12.13 -31.92 -0.95
N GLU A 3 -12.56 -31.39 -2.10
CA GLU A 3 -12.35 -32.05 -3.40
C GLU A 3 -10.89 -32.08 -3.90
N LEU A 4 -10.06 -31.10 -3.51
CA LEU A 4 -8.65 -31.00 -3.92
C LEU A 4 -7.66 -31.26 -2.77
N GLY A 5 -8.14 -31.44 -1.54
CA GLY A 5 -7.30 -31.76 -0.37
C GLY A 5 -6.38 -30.63 0.11
N TYR A 6 -6.59 -29.39 -0.33
CA TYR A 6 -5.77 -28.25 0.10
C TYR A 6 -6.17 -27.72 1.47
N GLY A 7 -5.16 -27.34 2.27
CA GLY A 7 -5.36 -26.49 3.46
C GLY A 7 -5.69 -25.04 3.08
N PRO A 8 -6.04 -24.17 4.04
CA PRO A 8 -6.54 -22.81 3.77
C PRO A 8 -5.61 -21.96 2.88
N ASN A 9 -4.30 -21.92 3.17
CA ASN A 9 -3.34 -21.14 2.38
C ASN A 9 -3.13 -21.76 0.98
N GLY A 10 -3.07 -23.10 0.88
CA GLY A 10 -2.93 -23.77 -0.41
C GLY A 10 -4.15 -23.57 -1.31
N GLY A 11 -5.35 -23.59 -0.73
CA GLY A 11 -6.60 -23.29 -1.44
C GLY A 11 -6.63 -21.85 -1.94
N LEU A 12 -6.18 -20.90 -1.14
CA LEU A 12 -6.08 -19.50 -1.56
C LEU A 12 -5.10 -19.31 -2.72
N ILE A 13 -3.88 -19.88 -2.61
CA ILE A 13 -2.88 -19.80 -3.67
C ILE A 13 -3.46 -20.35 -4.98
N TYR A 14 -4.10 -21.53 -4.91
CA TYR A 14 -4.76 -22.12 -6.07
C TYR A 14 -5.84 -21.20 -6.67
N CYS A 15 -6.69 -20.59 -5.84
CA CYS A 15 -7.71 -19.64 -6.32
C CYS A 15 -7.08 -18.44 -7.03
N MET A 16 -5.99 -17.90 -6.49
CA MET A 16 -5.29 -16.75 -7.07
C MET A 16 -4.58 -17.12 -8.38
N GLU A 17 -3.95 -18.29 -8.44
CA GLU A 17 -3.35 -18.81 -9.69
C GLU A 17 -4.42 -19.04 -10.77
N TYR A 18 -5.56 -19.62 -10.38
CA TYR A 18 -6.69 -19.85 -11.27
C TYR A 18 -7.26 -18.52 -11.79
N LEU A 19 -7.39 -17.50 -10.93
CA LEU A 19 -7.83 -16.16 -11.33
C LEU A 19 -6.94 -15.60 -12.44
N VAL A 20 -5.63 -15.61 -12.24
CA VAL A 20 -4.67 -15.03 -13.21
C VAL A 20 -4.64 -15.81 -14.53
N GLN A 21 -4.92 -17.11 -14.51
CA GLN A 21 -5.03 -17.91 -15.73
C GLN A 21 -6.34 -17.66 -16.51
N ASN A 22 -7.33 -17.02 -15.89
CA ASN A 22 -8.66 -16.83 -16.45
C ASN A 22 -9.13 -15.40 -16.21
N LEU A 23 -8.41 -14.42 -16.75
CA LEU A 23 -8.71 -12.99 -16.53
C LEU A 23 -9.73 -12.40 -17.50
N ASP A 24 -10.08 -13.11 -18.58
CA ASP A 24 -10.98 -12.59 -19.63
C ASP A 24 -12.32 -12.10 -19.06
N TRP A 25 -12.92 -12.87 -18.14
CA TRP A 25 -14.18 -12.47 -17.51
C TRP A 25 -14.06 -11.21 -16.66
N LEU A 26 -12.90 -10.99 -16.03
CA LEU A 26 -12.66 -9.80 -15.21
C LEU A 26 -12.44 -8.59 -16.11
N GLN A 27 -11.70 -8.76 -17.21
CA GLN A 27 -11.52 -7.71 -18.21
C GLN A 27 -12.87 -7.26 -18.80
N ASP A 28 -13.70 -8.23 -19.21
CA ASP A 28 -15.04 -7.94 -19.73
C ASP A 28 -15.90 -7.20 -18.70
N LEU A 29 -15.88 -7.65 -17.44
CA LEU A 29 -16.62 -7.03 -16.34
C LEU A 29 -16.18 -5.59 -16.07
N LEU A 30 -14.87 -5.35 -16.00
CA LEU A 30 -14.33 -4.00 -15.77
C LEU A 30 -14.62 -3.06 -16.95
N GLY A 31 -14.65 -3.58 -18.17
CA GLY A 31 -15.00 -2.82 -19.38
C GLY A 31 -16.46 -2.38 -19.48
N GLU A 32 -17.36 -2.84 -18.60
CA GLU A 32 -18.75 -2.36 -18.54
C GLU A 32 -18.90 -0.99 -17.86
N TYR A 33 -17.86 -0.53 -17.17
CA TYR A 33 -17.83 0.71 -16.39
C TYR A 33 -17.15 1.86 -17.14
N SER A 34 -17.26 3.08 -16.61
CA SER A 34 -16.65 4.27 -17.21
C SER A 34 -15.14 4.28 -16.99
N ASP A 35 -14.39 4.88 -17.92
CA ASP A 35 -12.94 5.12 -17.75
C ASP A 35 -12.65 6.11 -16.59
N GLU A 36 -13.66 6.85 -16.12
CA GLU A 36 -13.58 7.75 -14.97
C GLU A 36 -13.85 7.05 -13.62
N ASP A 37 -14.22 5.77 -13.62
CA ASP A 37 -14.59 5.06 -12.40
C ASP A 37 -13.36 4.58 -11.60
N TYR A 38 -13.49 4.64 -10.28
CA TYR A 38 -12.49 4.13 -9.34
C TYR A 38 -12.74 2.66 -8.99
N PHE A 39 -11.72 1.82 -9.19
CA PHE A 39 -11.75 0.43 -8.76
C PHE A 39 -10.90 0.20 -7.51
N ILE A 40 -11.52 -0.38 -6.48
CA ILE A 40 -10.86 -0.79 -5.24
C ILE A 40 -10.86 -2.32 -5.17
N PHE A 41 -9.68 -2.91 -5.21
CA PHE A 41 -9.50 -4.35 -5.07
C PHE A 41 -9.17 -4.70 -3.61
N ASP A 42 -10.11 -5.31 -2.91
CA ASP A 42 -9.82 -5.94 -1.62
C ASP A 42 -9.03 -7.24 -1.84
N CYS A 43 -7.87 -7.28 -1.21
CA CYS A 43 -6.78 -8.18 -1.55
C CYS A 43 -6.57 -9.18 -0.40
N PRO A 44 -6.23 -10.47 -0.66
CA PRO A 44 -5.99 -11.41 0.42
C PRO A 44 -4.85 -10.97 1.34
N GLY A 45 -4.96 -11.21 2.65
CA GLY A 45 -3.97 -10.75 3.64
C GLY A 45 -2.67 -11.57 3.72
N GLN A 46 -2.49 -12.59 2.87
CA GLN A 46 -1.36 -13.52 2.91
C GLN A 46 -0.14 -12.92 2.21
N ILE A 47 0.91 -12.61 2.97
CA ILE A 47 2.11 -11.92 2.47
C ILE A 47 2.87 -12.70 1.39
N GLU A 48 2.72 -14.01 1.33
CA GLU A 48 3.34 -14.88 0.33
C GLU A 48 2.93 -14.49 -1.10
N LEU A 49 1.70 -14.00 -1.28
CA LEU A 49 1.16 -13.52 -2.56
C LEU A 49 1.86 -12.25 -3.07
N TYR A 50 2.49 -11.49 -2.18
CA TYR A 50 3.12 -10.19 -2.46
C TYR A 50 4.64 -10.22 -2.35
N SER A 51 5.20 -11.29 -1.77
CA SER A 51 6.64 -11.39 -1.52
C SER A 51 7.37 -12.28 -2.51
N HIS A 52 6.84 -13.47 -2.84
CA HIS A 52 7.57 -14.43 -3.68
C HIS A 52 6.72 -15.22 -4.68
N LEU A 53 5.39 -15.14 -4.60
CA LEU A 53 4.52 -15.67 -5.65
C LEU A 53 4.26 -14.56 -6.70
N PRO A 54 4.37 -14.85 -8.01
CA PRO A 54 4.21 -13.83 -9.06
C PRO A 54 2.75 -13.48 -9.35
N VAL A 55 1.80 -14.07 -8.63
CA VAL A 55 0.37 -14.02 -8.97
C VAL A 55 -0.19 -12.60 -8.89
N MET A 56 0.09 -11.87 -7.82
CA MET A 56 -0.35 -10.47 -7.71
C MET A 56 0.34 -9.57 -8.73
N LYS A 57 1.63 -9.81 -8.99
CA LYS A 57 2.38 -9.07 -10.02
C LYS A 57 1.76 -9.26 -11.41
N GLN A 58 1.44 -10.50 -11.79
CA GLN A 58 0.78 -10.81 -13.06
C GLN A 58 -0.61 -10.17 -13.18
N LEU A 59 -1.40 -10.15 -12.10
CA LEU A 59 -2.69 -9.46 -12.07
C LEU A 59 -2.49 -7.95 -12.31
N CYS A 60 -1.55 -7.32 -11.61
CA CYS A 60 -1.26 -5.90 -11.78
C CYS A 60 -0.74 -5.57 -13.18
N ASP A 61 0.12 -6.41 -13.76
CA ASP A 61 0.62 -6.24 -15.13
C ASP A 61 -0.52 -6.36 -16.15
N SER A 62 -1.43 -7.32 -15.97
CA SER A 62 -2.61 -7.47 -16.84
C SER A 62 -3.53 -6.25 -16.78
N LEU A 63 -3.80 -5.74 -15.57
CA LEU A 63 -4.58 -4.51 -15.39
C LEU A 63 -3.89 -3.30 -16.06
N LYS A 64 -2.57 -3.17 -15.96
CA LYS A 64 -1.82 -2.11 -16.67
C LYS A 64 -1.94 -2.26 -18.19
N ASP A 65 -1.84 -3.49 -18.70
CA ASP A 65 -1.97 -3.78 -20.13
C ASP A 65 -3.37 -3.44 -20.66
N TRP A 66 -4.40 -3.49 -19.80
CA TRP A 66 -5.76 -3.05 -20.12
C TRP A 66 -5.96 -1.53 -20.02
N GLY A 67 -4.92 -0.78 -19.65
CA GLY A 67 -4.94 0.69 -19.60
C GLY A 67 -5.21 1.28 -18.22
N PHE A 68 -5.27 0.48 -17.15
CA PHE A 68 -5.49 1.00 -15.80
C PHE A 68 -4.22 1.64 -15.22
N ASN A 69 -4.38 2.83 -14.63
CA ASN A 69 -3.39 3.41 -13.73
C ASN A 69 -3.56 2.79 -12.34
N ILE A 70 -2.51 2.17 -11.81
CA ILE A 70 -2.59 1.36 -10.59
C ILE A 70 -1.59 1.87 -9.56
N CYS A 71 -2.07 2.01 -8.33
CA CYS A 71 -1.22 2.13 -7.14
C CYS A 71 -1.56 1.04 -6.12
N CYS A 72 -0.60 0.68 -5.28
CA CYS A 72 -0.84 -0.19 -4.13
C CYS A 72 -0.98 0.66 -2.86
N VAL A 73 -2.06 0.44 -2.10
CA VAL A 73 -2.22 1.01 -0.76
C VAL A 73 -1.84 -0.06 0.26
N TYR A 74 -0.63 0.06 0.82
CA TYR A 74 -0.07 -0.94 1.73
C TYR A 74 -0.39 -0.58 3.18
N LEU A 75 -1.24 -1.39 3.82
CA LEU A 75 -1.76 -1.11 5.16
C LEU A 75 -0.87 -1.74 6.24
N ILE A 76 -0.40 -0.94 7.19
CA ILE A 76 0.25 -1.39 8.43
C ILE A 76 -0.60 -0.96 9.62
N ASP A 77 -0.76 -1.85 10.60
CA ASP A 77 -1.47 -1.53 11.85
C ASP A 77 -0.59 -0.64 12.74
N SER A 78 -1.15 0.46 13.26
CA SER A 78 -0.46 1.40 14.16
C SER A 78 0.17 0.73 15.39
N LEU A 79 -0.36 -0.41 15.84
CA LEU A 79 0.20 -1.17 16.96
C LEU A 79 1.59 -1.75 16.67
N PHE A 80 2.01 -1.82 15.40
CA PHE A 80 3.37 -2.22 15.03
C PHE A 80 4.41 -1.19 15.46
N ILE A 81 4.01 0.07 15.64
CA ILE A 81 4.90 1.17 16.04
C ILE A 81 5.33 1.07 17.51
N VAL A 82 4.57 0.36 18.34
CA VAL A 82 4.88 0.21 19.77
C VAL A 82 6.18 -0.57 20.01
N ASP A 83 6.59 -1.39 19.03
CA ASP A 83 7.82 -2.18 19.10
C ASP A 83 8.71 -1.86 17.89
N PRO A 84 9.92 -1.30 18.09
CA PRO A 84 10.79 -0.91 17.00
C PRO A 84 11.18 -2.09 16.11
N THR A 85 11.27 -3.32 16.63
CA THR A 85 11.60 -4.48 15.80
C THR A 85 10.43 -4.87 14.89
N LYS A 86 9.19 -4.76 15.38
CA LYS A 86 7.98 -5.00 14.57
C LYS A 86 7.79 -3.93 13.51
N PHE A 87 7.99 -2.66 13.88
CA PHE A 87 7.93 -1.56 12.94
C PHE A 87 8.90 -1.76 11.78
N ILE A 88 10.18 -2.01 12.09
CA ILE A 88 11.21 -2.25 11.08
C ILE A 88 10.88 -3.48 10.21
N SER A 89 10.36 -4.55 10.81
CA SER A 89 9.89 -5.70 10.05
C SER A 89 8.76 -5.33 9.08
N GLY A 90 7.79 -4.52 9.53
CA GLY A 90 6.68 -4.04 8.70
C GLY A 90 7.17 -3.19 7.53
N VAL A 91 8.12 -2.28 7.77
CA VAL A 91 8.74 -1.45 6.72
C VAL A 91 9.47 -2.31 5.69
N LEU A 92 10.27 -3.29 6.14
CA LEU A 92 10.98 -4.20 5.24
C LEU A 92 10.01 -5.08 4.42
N CYS A 93 8.90 -5.51 5.02
CA CYS A 93 7.84 -6.21 4.30
C CYS A 93 7.20 -5.33 3.22
N SER A 94 6.89 -4.06 3.54
CA SER A 94 6.38 -3.11 2.54
C SER A 94 7.38 -2.89 1.41
N LEU A 95 8.67 -2.70 1.73
CA LEU A 95 9.72 -2.58 0.70
C LEU A 95 9.74 -3.80 -0.21
N SER A 96 9.70 -5.00 0.38
CA SER A 96 9.71 -6.24 -0.40
C SER A 96 8.51 -6.32 -1.34
N ALA A 97 7.32 -5.92 -0.88
CA ALA A 97 6.12 -5.89 -1.71
C ALA A 97 6.24 -4.82 -2.82
N MET A 98 6.76 -3.64 -2.51
CA MET A 98 6.98 -2.56 -3.48
C MET A 98 7.91 -2.99 -4.62
N VAL A 99 9.02 -3.65 -4.29
CA VAL A 99 9.96 -4.18 -5.28
C VAL A 99 9.33 -5.29 -6.11
N GLN A 100 8.54 -6.18 -5.48
CA GLN A 100 7.93 -7.33 -6.16
C GLN A 100 6.78 -6.92 -7.10
N LEU A 101 5.97 -5.94 -6.72
CA LEU A 101 4.83 -5.47 -7.51
C LEU A 101 5.23 -4.46 -8.59
N GLU A 102 6.30 -3.69 -8.35
CA GLU A 102 6.74 -2.61 -9.24
C GLU A 102 5.61 -1.60 -9.50
N LEU A 103 5.01 -1.13 -8.41
CA LEU A 103 3.92 -0.15 -8.40
C LEU A 103 4.29 1.06 -7.53
N PRO A 104 3.68 2.23 -7.80
CA PRO A 104 3.57 3.27 -6.79
C PRO A 104 2.92 2.69 -5.53
N HIS A 105 3.57 2.85 -4.38
CA HIS A 105 3.10 2.34 -3.09
C HIS A 105 2.78 3.50 -2.16
N ILE A 106 1.59 3.49 -1.58
CA ILE A 106 1.17 4.41 -0.53
C ILE A 106 1.13 3.60 0.75
N ASN A 107 2.11 3.83 1.61
CA ASN A 107 2.19 3.18 2.91
C ASN A 107 1.23 3.89 3.86
N VAL A 108 0.18 3.19 4.29
CA VAL A 108 -0.83 3.75 5.20
C VAL A 108 -0.70 3.09 6.55
N LEU A 109 -0.60 3.91 7.58
CA LEU A 109 -0.68 3.45 8.94
C LEU A 109 -2.13 3.53 9.41
N THR A 110 -2.74 2.39 9.65
CA THR A 110 -4.15 2.22 9.98
C THR A 110 -4.37 2.11 11.48
N LYS A 111 -5.62 2.27 11.93
CA LYS A 111 -6.03 2.16 13.34
C LYS A 111 -5.30 3.16 14.24
N CYS A 112 -5.01 4.36 13.73
CA CYS A 112 -4.34 5.40 14.50
C CYS A 112 -5.16 5.92 15.70
N ASP A 113 -6.45 5.55 15.80
CA ASP A 113 -7.27 5.77 16.99
C ASP A 113 -6.85 4.95 18.21
N LEU A 114 -6.08 3.86 18.01
CA LEU A 114 -5.63 2.97 19.09
C LEU A 114 -4.30 3.37 19.71
N VAL A 115 -3.61 4.38 19.16
CA VAL A 115 -2.26 4.79 19.58
C VAL A 115 -2.26 6.28 19.90
N ASP A 116 -1.51 6.65 20.94
CA ASP A 116 -1.34 8.05 21.31
C ASP A 116 -0.63 8.84 20.19
N GLU A 117 -1.19 9.99 19.84
CA GLU A 117 -0.67 10.87 18.77
C GLU A 117 0.80 11.27 18.97
N LYS A 118 1.24 11.38 20.24
CA LYS A 118 2.65 11.65 20.59
C LYS A 118 3.58 10.48 20.31
N GLU A 119 3.10 9.25 20.39
CA GLU A 119 3.92 8.08 20.00
C GLU A 119 3.95 7.97 18.48
N LEU A 120 2.82 8.24 17.82
CA LEU A 120 2.70 8.24 16.37
C LEU A 120 3.71 9.19 15.71
N SER A 121 3.79 10.43 16.19
CA SER A 121 4.64 11.47 15.60
C SER A 121 6.13 11.12 15.60
N LYS A 122 6.60 10.33 16.57
CA LYS A 122 8.01 9.90 16.66
C LYS A 122 8.45 8.97 15.52
N TYR A 123 7.49 8.34 14.84
CA TYR A 123 7.76 7.40 13.76
C TYR A 123 7.33 7.91 12.39
N LEU A 124 6.38 8.85 12.34
CA LEU A 124 6.03 9.57 11.12
C LEU A 124 7.11 10.59 10.72
N ASP A 125 7.71 11.25 11.72
CA ASP A 125 8.82 12.18 11.52
C ASP A 125 9.94 11.91 12.54
N PRO A 126 10.66 10.78 12.40
CA PRO A 126 11.71 10.43 13.35
C PRO A 126 12.90 11.38 13.18
N SER A 127 13.37 11.95 14.30
CA SER A 127 14.63 12.68 14.30
C SER A 127 15.77 11.78 13.80
N GLU A 128 16.77 12.35 13.14
CA GLU A 128 17.92 11.60 12.63
C GLU A 128 18.49 10.65 13.70
N GLY A 129 18.54 9.35 13.38
CA GLY A 129 19.07 8.32 14.28
C GLY A 129 18.09 7.75 15.30
N TYR A 130 16.87 8.28 15.45
CA TYR A 130 15.86 7.77 16.41
C TYR A 130 15.54 6.29 16.18
N LEU A 131 15.29 5.89 14.92
CA LEU A 131 15.02 4.50 14.56
C LEU A 131 16.20 3.59 14.86
N LEU A 132 17.42 4.04 14.57
CA LEU A 132 18.63 3.27 14.81
C LEU A 132 18.89 3.07 16.31
N GLU A 133 18.73 4.13 17.11
CA GLU A 133 18.93 4.05 18.55
C GLU A 133 17.92 3.09 19.19
N ASN A 134 16.64 3.20 18.83
CA ASN A 134 15.60 2.31 19.33
C ASN A 134 15.83 0.85 18.90
N LEU A 135 16.18 0.62 17.63
CA LEU A 135 16.47 -0.73 17.14
C LEU A 135 17.72 -1.33 17.79
N ALA A 136 18.78 -0.53 17.98
CA ALA A 136 20.00 -0.97 18.65
C ALA A 136 19.79 -1.25 20.14
N ASN A 137 18.90 -0.52 20.81
CA ASN A 137 18.54 -0.76 22.21
C ASN A 137 17.62 -1.97 22.39
N ALA A 138 16.79 -2.27 21.39
CA ALA A 138 15.90 -3.43 21.39
C ALA A 138 16.58 -4.75 20.99
N THR A 139 17.81 -4.70 20.45
CA THR A 139 18.54 -5.86 19.94
C THR A 139 19.90 -6.05 20.63
N ASP A 140 20.48 -7.26 20.50
CA ASP A 140 21.82 -7.55 21.02
C ASP A 140 22.87 -6.62 20.36
N PRO A 141 23.79 -6.00 21.12
CA PRO A 141 24.82 -5.10 20.59
C PRO A 141 25.62 -5.64 19.40
N LYS A 142 25.76 -6.97 19.27
CA LYS A 142 26.43 -7.59 18.12
C LYS A 142 25.72 -7.30 16.78
N TRP A 143 24.42 -7.02 16.80
CA TRP A 143 23.60 -6.73 15.63
C TRP A 143 23.62 -5.26 15.23
N ARG A 144 24.28 -4.39 16.00
CA ARG A 144 24.34 -2.94 15.71
C ARG A 144 24.79 -2.61 14.27
N PRO A 145 25.78 -3.31 13.66
CA PRO A 145 26.13 -3.08 12.26
C PRO A 145 24.98 -3.41 11.29
N LEU A 146 24.22 -4.47 11.57
CA LEU A 146 23.05 -4.85 10.78
C LEU A 146 21.91 -3.83 10.95
N SER A 147 21.62 -3.41 12.17
CA SER A 147 20.62 -2.37 12.45
C SER A 147 20.93 -1.08 11.70
N ALA A 148 22.21 -0.66 11.67
CA ALA A 148 22.64 0.51 10.93
C ALA A 148 22.42 0.35 9.41
N ALA A 149 22.79 -0.81 8.84
CA ALA A 149 22.57 -1.09 7.43
C ALA A 149 21.07 -1.06 7.07
N ILE A 150 20.21 -1.66 7.90
CA ILE A 150 18.76 -1.66 7.69
C ILE A 150 18.19 -0.23 7.76
N CYS A 151 18.56 0.55 8.78
CA CYS A 151 18.09 1.93 8.89
C CYS A 151 18.54 2.81 7.71
N ASN A 152 19.75 2.59 7.17
CA ASN A 152 20.21 3.31 5.98
C ASN A 152 19.33 2.99 4.77
N VAL A 153 19.02 1.71 4.52
CA VAL A 153 18.10 1.32 3.43
C VAL A 153 16.73 1.96 3.62
N ILE A 154 16.21 2.00 4.84
CA ILE A 154 14.90 2.61 5.12
C ILE A 154 14.91 4.11 4.82
N ASN A 155 15.97 4.81 5.19
CA ASN A 155 16.13 6.25 4.95
C ASN A 155 16.32 6.57 3.46
N ASP A 156 17.14 5.78 2.75
CA ASP A 156 17.49 6.01 1.34
C ASP A 156 16.27 5.95 0.41
N PHE A 157 15.30 5.09 0.71
CA PHE A 157 14.07 4.96 -0.08
C PHE A 157 12.92 5.84 0.43
N SER A 158 13.16 6.73 1.41
CA SER A 158 12.13 7.55 2.06
C SER A 158 10.90 6.75 2.52
N MET A 159 11.06 5.44 2.78
CA MET A 159 9.94 4.52 3.08
C MET A 159 9.27 4.76 4.42
N VAL A 160 9.82 5.68 5.21
CA VAL A 160 9.26 6.13 6.49
C VAL A 160 8.08 7.08 6.29
N ALA A 161 7.79 7.52 5.06
CA ALA A 161 6.59 8.30 4.78
C ALA A 161 5.34 7.41 4.83
N PHE A 162 4.82 7.19 6.04
CA PHE A 162 3.49 6.64 6.25
C PHE A 162 2.46 7.76 6.26
N VAL A 163 1.34 7.55 5.58
CA VAL A 163 0.16 8.38 5.73
C VAL A 163 -0.66 7.84 6.90
N PRO A 164 -0.83 8.58 8.01
CA PRO A 164 -1.65 8.11 9.13
C PRO A 164 -3.13 8.20 8.79
N MET A 165 -3.86 7.10 8.99
CA MET A 165 -5.30 7.01 8.74
C MET A 165 -6.04 6.63 10.03
N ASN A 166 -6.97 7.50 10.44
CA ASN A 166 -7.87 7.26 11.55
C ASN A 166 -9.30 7.21 10.99
N ILE A 167 -9.96 6.05 11.12
CA ILE A 167 -11.31 5.84 10.57
C ILE A 167 -12.36 6.79 11.16
N ASN A 168 -12.10 7.34 12.35
CA ASN A 168 -13.00 8.30 13.00
C ASN A 168 -12.75 9.75 12.55
N ARG A 169 -11.78 10.01 11.66
CA ARG A 169 -11.43 11.33 11.12
C ARG A 169 -11.44 11.29 9.58
N GLU A 170 -12.49 11.83 8.99
CA GLU A 170 -12.69 11.89 7.53
C GLU A 170 -11.52 12.56 6.80
N GLU A 171 -11.01 13.68 7.32
CA GLU A 171 -9.83 14.40 6.78
C GLU A 171 -8.60 13.50 6.59
N SER A 172 -8.42 12.48 7.45
CA SER A 172 -7.29 11.55 7.32
C SER A 172 -7.49 10.54 6.19
N ILE A 173 -8.74 10.19 5.89
CA ILE A 173 -9.08 9.34 4.74
C ILE A 173 -8.94 10.15 3.45
N GLU A 174 -9.42 11.40 3.44
CA GLU A 174 -9.23 12.34 2.33
C GLU A 174 -7.74 12.55 2.00
N THR A 175 -6.89 12.61 3.01
CA THR A 175 -5.43 12.68 2.80
C THR A 175 -4.90 11.44 2.08
N VAL A 176 -5.33 10.23 2.47
CA VAL A 176 -4.96 8.99 1.76
C VAL A 176 -5.46 9.01 0.32
N LEU A 177 -6.72 9.43 0.10
CA LEU A 177 -7.30 9.53 -1.25
C LEU A 177 -6.52 10.51 -2.12
N MET A 178 -6.13 11.68 -1.60
CA MET A 178 -5.30 12.64 -2.32
C MET A 178 -3.95 12.05 -2.75
N HIS A 179 -3.32 11.25 -1.88
CA HIS A 179 -2.10 10.53 -2.25
C HIS A 179 -2.34 9.47 -3.33
N VAL A 180 -3.49 8.78 -3.30
CA VAL A 180 -3.91 7.82 -4.33
C VAL A 180 -4.13 8.53 -5.66
N ASP A 181 -4.93 9.60 -5.68
CA ASP A 181 -5.22 10.42 -6.86
C ASP A 181 -3.92 10.87 -7.53
N HIS A 182 -2.98 11.41 -6.73
CA HIS A 182 -1.68 11.84 -7.23
C HIS A 182 -0.83 10.65 -7.73
N ALA A 183 -0.89 9.48 -7.10
CA ALA A 183 -0.09 8.33 -7.50
C ALA A 183 -0.55 7.71 -8.83
N ILE A 184 -1.86 7.81 -9.14
CA ILE A 184 -2.44 7.28 -10.38
C ILE A 184 -2.71 8.37 -11.43
N ASN A 185 -2.30 9.62 -11.18
CA ASN A 185 -2.57 10.80 -12.01
C ASN A 185 -4.08 11.00 -12.29
N TYR A 186 -4.92 10.73 -11.30
CA TYR A 186 -6.36 10.89 -11.44
C TYR A 186 -6.71 12.35 -11.72
N GLY A 187 -7.41 12.59 -12.84
CA GLY A 187 -7.89 13.91 -13.22
C GLY A 187 -6.90 14.79 -13.98
N GLU A 188 -5.70 14.32 -14.34
CA GLU A 188 -4.79 15.09 -15.23
C GLU A 188 -5.33 15.22 -16.67
N ASP A 189 -6.13 14.24 -17.11
CA ASP A 189 -6.80 14.24 -18.43
C ASP A 189 -8.17 14.95 -18.42
N LEU A 190 -8.60 15.49 -17.27
CA LEU A 190 -9.84 16.29 -17.20
C LEU A 190 -9.58 17.65 -17.84
N GLU A 191 -10.06 17.84 -19.08
CA GLU A 191 -10.05 19.15 -19.73
C GLU A 191 -10.75 20.18 -18.81
N PRO A 192 -10.16 21.37 -18.59
CA PRO A 192 -10.80 22.41 -17.79
C PRO A 192 -12.12 22.78 -18.44
N GLN A 193 -13.24 22.55 -17.75
CA GLN A 193 -14.54 22.96 -18.25
C GLN A 193 -14.55 24.49 -18.40
N GLU A 194 -14.80 24.97 -19.62
CA GLU A 194 -14.95 26.40 -19.84
C GLU A 194 -16.06 26.93 -18.91
N PRO A 195 -15.82 28.01 -18.16
CA PRO A 195 -16.85 28.59 -17.32
C PRO A 195 -18.03 28.94 -18.20
N LYS A 196 -19.21 28.40 -17.88
CA LYS A 196 -20.46 28.72 -18.59
C LYS A 196 -20.55 30.24 -18.67
N SER A 197 -20.47 30.79 -19.88
CA SER A 197 -20.72 32.19 -20.11
C SER A 197 -22.10 32.47 -19.54
N HIS A 198 -22.18 33.32 -18.51
CA HIS A 198 -23.43 33.97 -18.18
C HIS A 198 -23.81 34.79 -19.42
N GLU A 199 -24.64 34.21 -20.28
CA GLU A 199 -25.46 34.99 -21.19
C GLU A 199 -26.22 35.97 -20.29
N ALA A 200 -25.76 37.21 -20.29
CA ALA A 200 -26.51 38.31 -19.74
C ALA A 200 -27.74 38.46 -20.62
N ASP A 201 -28.85 37.86 -20.18
CA ASP A 201 -30.16 38.11 -20.76
C ASP A 201 -30.43 39.63 -20.74
N GLU A 202 -30.69 40.18 -21.92
CA GLU A 202 -31.08 41.58 -22.19
C GLU A 202 -32.37 42.00 -21.48
#